data_AF-A0A356IMJ1-F1
#
_entry.id   AF-A0A356IMJ1-F1
#
_cell.length_a   1.000
_cell.length_b   1.000
_cell.length_c   1.000
_cell.angle_alpha   90.00
_cell.angle_beta   90.00
_cell.angle_gamma   90.00
#
_symmetry.space_group_name_H-M   'P 1'
#
loop_
_entity.id
_entity.type
_entity.pdbx_description
1 polymer ?
#
loop_
_entity_poly.entity_id
_entity_poly.type
_entity_poly.pdbx_seq_one_letter_code
_entity_poly.pdbx_strand_id
1 'polypeptide(L)'
;MDFTKMHGLGNDFMVINQVTQNIQINSEQIRRLADRHTGVGFDQLLMVSPPSSPDVDFTYRIFNADGSEVEQCGNGARCFARFVREKGLTHKDVIPVETNTGKIELSLVGKDLVRVNMGAPIFEPEQIPLQAEGRQNLYKFNVDSDIVELACVSMGNPHGVLQV
;
A
#
# COMPACT_ATOMS: atom_id res chain seq x y z
N MET A 1 17.79 5.84 14.48
CA MET A 1 16.49 5.67 13.82
C MET A 1 16.22 4.18 13.78
N ASP A 2 15.28 3.73 14.59
CA ASP A 2 14.94 2.32 14.63
C ASP A 2 13.88 2.01 13.57
N PHE A 3 14.06 0.89 12.90
CA PHE A 3 13.16 0.39 11.88
C PHE A 3 12.99 -1.13 12.00
N THR A 4 12.03 -1.67 11.27
CA THR A 4 11.85 -3.12 11.13
C THR A 4 11.77 -3.46 9.66
N LYS A 5 12.43 -4.54 9.23
CA LYS A 5 12.30 -5.07 7.87
C LYS A 5 11.25 -6.15 7.85
N MET A 6 10.33 -6.03 6.90
CA MET A 6 9.22 -6.98 6.71
C MET A 6 9.08 -7.30 5.23
N HIS A 7 8.39 -8.37 4.88
CA HIS A 7 7.97 -8.60 3.51
C HIS A 7 6.57 -9.18 3.46
N GLY A 8 5.82 -8.87 2.41
CA GLY A 8 4.55 -9.49 2.07
C GLY A 8 4.65 -10.16 0.71
N LEU A 9 4.75 -11.49 0.68
CA LEU A 9 4.86 -12.27 -0.58
C LEU A 9 6.02 -11.84 -1.51
N GLY A 10 7.16 -11.46 -0.93
CA GLY A 10 8.37 -11.07 -1.66
C GLY A 10 8.54 -9.55 -1.82
N ASN A 11 7.46 -8.78 -1.70
CA ASN A 11 7.54 -7.32 -1.67
C ASN A 11 8.03 -6.86 -0.29
N ASP A 12 9.21 -6.24 -0.22
CA ASP A 12 9.89 -5.94 1.03
C ASP A 12 9.78 -4.47 1.47
N PHE A 13 9.61 -4.30 2.78
CA PHE A 13 9.31 -3.03 3.42
C PHE A 13 10.34 -2.69 4.48
N MET A 14 10.83 -1.44 4.44
CA MET A 14 11.37 -0.79 5.63
C MET A 14 10.21 -0.15 6.39
N VAL A 15 10.00 -0.52 7.65
CA VAL A 15 8.88 -0.02 8.47
C VAL A 15 9.40 0.87 9.59
N ILE A 16 8.91 2.10 9.68
CA ILE A 16 9.30 3.09 10.68
C ILE A 16 8.13 3.40 11.61
N ASN A 17 8.38 3.30 12.92
CA ASN A 17 7.44 3.71 13.96
C ASN A 17 7.62 5.20 14.26
N GLN A 18 6.70 6.04 13.81
CA GLN A 18 6.61 7.45 14.20
C GLN A 18 5.68 7.71 15.40
N VAL A 19 5.00 6.69 15.92
CA VAL A 19 4.18 6.82 17.14
C VAL A 19 5.07 7.10 18.35
N THR A 20 6.23 6.44 18.42
CA THR A 20 7.18 6.58 19.54
C THR A 20 8.47 7.30 19.18
N GLN A 21 8.71 7.58 17.90
CA GLN A 21 9.92 8.27 17.43
C GLN A 21 9.54 9.51 16.61
N ASN A 22 10.11 10.66 16.93
CA ASN A 22 9.95 11.85 16.10
C ASN A 22 10.97 11.84 14.94
N ILE A 23 10.62 11.13 13.86
CA ILE A 23 11.46 10.98 12.67
C ILE A 23 10.80 11.69 11.49
N GLN A 24 11.56 12.49 10.76
CA GLN A 24 11.15 13.05 9.48
C GLN A 24 12.17 12.58 8.42
N ILE A 25 11.67 12.09 7.30
CA ILE A 25 12.49 11.62 6.18
C ILE A 25 12.00 12.29 4.91
N ASN A 26 12.92 12.90 4.15
CA ASN A 26 12.62 13.47 2.85
C ASN A 26 12.89 12.46 1.71
N SER A 27 12.39 12.75 0.51
CA SER A 27 12.53 11.84 -0.64
C SER A 27 13.97 11.49 -1.02
N GLU A 28 14.94 12.38 -0.78
CA GLU A 28 16.36 12.09 -1.03
C GLU A 28 16.90 11.04 -0.07
N GLN A 29 16.56 11.16 1.22
CA GLN A 29 16.90 10.16 2.23
C GLN A 29 16.22 8.83 1.93
N ILE A 30 14.95 8.83 1.46
CA ILE A 30 14.26 7.60 1.04
C ILE A 30 15.05 6.90 -0.07
N ARG A 31 15.43 7.62 -1.14
CA ARG A 31 16.22 7.06 -2.24
C ARG A 31 17.53 6.44 -1.76
N ARG A 32 18.25 7.14 -0.87
CA ARG A 32 19.51 6.64 -0.31
C ARG A 32 19.32 5.37 0.53
N LEU A 33 18.24 5.31 1.32
CA LEU A 33 17.94 4.12 2.13
C LEU A 33 17.43 2.95 1.27
N ALA A 34 16.75 3.24 0.16
CA ALA A 34 16.18 2.24 -0.74
C ALA A 34 17.24 1.48 -1.56
N ASP A 35 18.43 2.07 -1.75
CA ASP A 35 19.53 1.39 -2.45
C ASP A 35 19.90 0.08 -1.74
N ARG A 36 19.89 -1.03 -2.48
CA ARG A 36 20.09 -2.38 -1.93
C ARG A 36 21.55 -2.71 -1.61
N HIS A 37 22.51 -1.96 -2.13
CA HIS A 37 23.94 -2.23 -1.95
C HIS A 37 24.58 -1.34 -0.89
N THR A 38 24.12 -0.10 -0.80
CA THR A 38 24.70 0.97 0.01
C THR A 38 23.74 1.50 1.06
N GLY A 39 22.45 1.18 0.94
CA GLY A 39 21.40 1.52 1.89
C GLY A 39 20.89 0.31 2.67
N VAL A 40 19.64 0.40 3.11
CA VAL A 40 18.91 -0.72 3.75
C VAL A 40 18.39 -1.69 2.68
N GLY A 41 18.03 -1.16 1.51
CA GLY A 41 17.37 -1.90 0.45
C GLY A 41 15.90 -2.16 0.77
N PHE A 42 14.97 -1.74 -0.08
CA PHE A 42 13.56 -2.10 0.02
C PHE A 42 12.83 -1.71 -1.26
N ASP A 43 11.70 -2.36 -1.53
CA ASP A 43 10.77 -1.88 -2.56
C ASP A 43 10.04 -0.62 -2.07
N GLN A 44 9.56 -0.66 -0.82
CA GLN A 44 8.74 0.40 -0.24
C GLN A 44 9.11 0.73 1.21
N LEU A 45 9.00 2.01 1.58
CA LEU A 45 9.06 2.49 2.95
C LEU A 45 7.64 2.66 3.50
N LEU A 46 7.36 2.07 4.66
CA LEU A 46 6.09 2.17 5.36
C LEU A 46 6.26 2.97 6.65
N MET A 47 5.55 4.08 6.79
CA MET A 47 5.62 4.97 7.95
C MET A 47 4.34 4.86 8.76
N VAL A 48 4.46 4.47 10.04
CA VAL A 48 3.37 4.29 10.99
C VAL A 48 3.29 5.50 11.91
N SER A 49 2.23 6.29 11.80
CA SER A 49 2.05 7.54 12.54
C SER A 49 0.88 7.44 13.54
N PRO A 50 0.83 8.35 14.53
CA PRO A 50 -0.35 8.53 15.37
C PRO A 50 -1.62 8.76 14.53
N PRO A 51 -2.81 8.50 15.09
CA PRO A 51 -4.06 8.71 14.37
C PRO A 51 -4.27 10.19 14.04
N SER A 52 -4.79 10.44 12.85
CA SER A 52 -5.20 11.78 12.37
C SER A 52 -6.58 12.21 12.88
N SER A 53 -7.42 11.26 13.29
CA SER A 53 -8.78 11.49 13.78
C SER A 53 -9.19 10.47 14.85
N PRO A 54 -10.22 10.76 15.68
CA PRO A 54 -10.63 9.87 16.76
C PRO A 54 -11.16 8.48 16.32
N ASP A 55 -11.54 8.32 15.06
CA ASP A 55 -12.18 7.10 14.55
C ASP A 55 -11.19 6.05 14.04
N VAL A 56 -9.89 6.36 14.01
CA VAL A 56 -8.83 5.47 13.55
C VAL A 56 -7.79 5.29 14.63
N ASP A 57 -7.11 4.15 14.64
CA ASP A 57 -6.08 3.86 15.64
C ASP A 57 -4.71 4.39 15.20
N PHE A 58 -4.49 4.51 13.89
CA PHE A 58 -3.24 4.95 13.30
C PHE A 58 -3.50 5.60 11.94
N THR A 59 -2.48 6.29 11.45
CA THR A 59 -2.34 6.66 10.04
C THR A 59 -1.08 5.99 9.52
N TYR A 60 -1.08 5.48 8.29
CA TYR A 60 0.17 5.08 7.64
C TYR A 60 0.32 5.65 6.24
N ARG A 61 1.57 5.83 5.83
CA ARG A 61 1.98 6.30 4.51
C ARG A 61 2.97 5.34 3.89
N ILE A 62 2.95 5.22 2.57
CA ILE A 62 3.85 4.34 1.82
C ILE A 62 4.60 5.17 0.79
N PHE A 63 5.92 4.97 0.73
CA PHE A 63 6.77 5.60 -0.27
C PHE A 63 7.49 4.53 -1.07
N ASN A 64 7.58 4.72 -2.39
CA ASN A 64 8.41 3.90 -3.26
C ASN A 64 9.90 4.21 -3.04
N ALA A 65 10.74 3.34 -3.58
CA ALA A 65 12.20 3.51 -3.58
C ALA A 65 12.69 4.84 -4.19
N ASP A 66 11.93 5.44 -5.11
CA ASP A 66 12.25 6.75 -5.72
C ASP A 66 11.90 7.96 -4.83
N GLY A 67 11.22 7.71 -3.70
CA GLY A 67 10.75 8.71 -2.75
C GLY A 67 9.39 9.32 -3.07
N SER A 68 8.68 8.81 -4.09
CA SER A 68 7.28 9.15 -4.36
C SER A 68 6.35 8.47 -3.36
N GLU A 69 5.29 9.14 -2.96
CA GLU A 69 4.25 8.56 -2.12
C GLU A 69 3.23 7.81 -2.99
N VAL A 70 2.76 6.66 -2.51
CA VAL A 70 1.77 5.84 -3.20
C VAL A 70 0.52 5.63 -2.37
N GLU A 71 -0.57 5.41 -3.09
CA GLU A 71 -1.93 5.39 -2.57
C GLU A 71 -2.28 4.15 -1.73
N GLN A 72 -1.94 2.96 -2.21
CA GLN A 72 -2.24 1.75 -1.45
C GLN A 72 -1.37 0.59 -1.88
N CYS A 73 -0.98 -0.24 -0.90
CA CYS A 73 -0.37 -1.53 -1.15
C CYS A 73 -0.96 -2.54 -0.19
N GLY A 74 -1.67 -3.54 -0.71
CA GLY A 74 -2.26 -4.61 0.11
C GLY A 74 -1.20 -5.40 0.89
N ASN A 75 0.02 -5.53 0.36
CA ASN A 75 1.14 -6.15 1.07
C ASN A 75 1.59 -5.29 2.25
N GLY A 76 1.71 -3.98 2.04
CA GLY A 76 2.05 -3.00 3.07
C GLY A 76 1.04 -3.00 4.22
N ALA A 77 -0.26 -3.03 3.90
CA ALA A 77 -1.33 -3.12 4.91
C ALA A 77 -1.20 -4.37 5.81
N ARG A 78 -0.83 -5.52 5.24
CA ARG A 78 -0.59 -6.74 6.02
C ARG A 78 0.65 -6.62 6.91
N CYS A 79 1.74 -6.06 6.39
CA CYS A 79 2.95 -5.79 7.17
C CYS A 79 2.66 -4.80 8.30
N PHE A 80 1.90 -3.74 8.04
CA PHE A 80 1.46 -2.76 9.04
C PHE A 80 0.72 -3.42 10.20
N ALA A 81 -0.31 -4.24 9.93
CA ALA A 81 -1.13 -4.84 10.99
C ALA A 81 -0.30 -5.75 11.91
N ARG A 82 0.63 -6.52 11.32
CA ARG A 82 1.59 -7.33 12.07
C ARG A 82 2.54 -6.46 12.89
N PHE A 83 3.08 -5.40 12.28
CA PHE A 83 4.01 -4.50 12.93
C PHE A 83 3.42 -3.88 14.20
N VAL A 84 2.23 -3.28 14.13
CA VAL A 84 1.62 -2.61 15.28
C VAL A 84 1.26 -3.60 16.41
N ARG A 85 0.92 -4.84 16.06
CA ARG A 85 0.67 -5.92 17.03
C ARG A 85 1.95 -6.38 17.71
N GLU A 86 3.01 -6.65 16.95
CA GLU A 86 4.28 -7.16 17.47
C GLU A 86 5.06 -6.11 18.26
N LYS A 87 4.92 -4.83 17.91
CA LYS A 87 5.49 -3.71 18.67
C LYS A 87 4.67 -3.32 19.90
N GLY A 88 3.54 -3.98 20.15
CA GLY A 88 2.66 -3.69 21.30
C GLY A 88 2.00 -2.31 21.22
N LEU A 89 1.85 -1.75 20.00
CA LEU A 89 1.19 -0.46 19.79
C LEU A 89 -0.34 -0.60 19.86
N THR A 90 -0.86 -1.81 19.60
CA THR A 90 -2.26 -2.16 19.81
C THR A 90 -2.42 -3.64 20.16
N HIS A 91 -3.46 -3.96 20.92
CA HIS A 91 -3.89 -5.32 21.24
C HIS A 91 -5.25 -5.66 20.62
N LYS A 92 -5.79 -4.78 19.77
CA LYS A 92 -7.03 -5.06 19.04
C LYS A 92 -6.77 -6.05 17.91
N ASP A 93 -7.77 -6.87 17.61
CA ASP A 93 -7.73 -7.78 16.46
C ASP A 93 -8.29 -7.13 15.19
N VAL A 94 -9.09 -6.07 15.34
CA VAL A 94 -9.59 -5.22 14.26
C VAL A 94 -9.00 -3.82 14.45
N ILE A 95 -8.32 -3.32 13.41
CA ILE A 95 -7.53 -2.10 13.46
C ILE A 95 -8.03 -1.17 12.34
N PRO A 96 -8.86 -0.16 12.67
CA PRO A 96 -9.21 0.89 11.74
C PRO A 96 -8.00 1.80 11.52
N VAL A 97 -7.66 2.06 10.27
CA VAL A 97 -6.47 2.83 9.90
C VAL A 97 -6.77 3.78 8.75
N GLU A 98 -6.19 4.97 8.81
CA GLU A 98 -6.26 5.92 7.71
C GLU A 98 -5.03 5.81 6.81
N THR A 99 -5.29 5.85 5.51
CA THR A 99 -4.31 5.91 4.42
C THR A 99 -4.56 7.21 3.63
N ASN A 100 -3.67 7.54 2.68
CA ASN A 100 -3.90 8.69 1.80
C ASN A 100 -5.12 8.51 0.85
N THR A 101 -5.61 7.30 0.64
CA THR A 101 -6.84 7.01 -0.15
C THR A 101 -8.10 6.91 0.71
N GLY A 102 -7.96 6.96 2.04
CA GLY A 102 -9.08 6.90 2.98
C GLY A 102 -8.90 5.86 4.07
N LYS A 103 -10.01 5.58 4.77
CA LYS A 103 -10.03 4.67 5.93
C LYS A 103 -10.24 3.23 5.47
N ILE A 104 -9.41 2.32 5.97
CA ILE A 104 -9.54 0.88 5.75
C ILE A 104 -9.57 0.14 7.10
N GLU A 105 -10.03 -1.10 7.07
CA GLU A 105 -10.05 -1.98 8.23
C GLU A 105 -9.14 -3.18 8.01
N LEU A 106 -8.27 -3.43 8.99
CA LEU A 106 -7.36 -4.57 9.01
C LEU A 106 -7.74 -5.50 10.13
N SER A 107 -7.90 -6.79 9.83
CA SER A 107 -8.19 -7.81 10.83
C SER A 107 -7.07 -8.83 10.93
N LEU A 108 -6.56 -9.06 12.14
CA LEU A 108 -5.70 -10.19 12.44
C LEU A 108 -6.56 -11.46 12.49
N VAL A 109 -6.25 -12.44 11.65
CA VAL A 109 -7.00 -13.70 11.54
C VAL A 109 -6.12 -14.84 12.02
N GLY A 110 -6.44 -15.38 13.20
CA GLY A 110 -5.62 -16.39 13.84
C GLY A 110 -4.23 -15.86 14.20
N LYS A 111 -3.20 -16.70 14.07
CA LYS A 111 -1.86 -16.35 14.54
C LYS A 111 -1.04 -15.56 13.53
N ASP A 112 -1.18 -15.81 12.23
CA ASP A 112 -0.20 -15.38 11.23
C ASP A 112 -0.81 -14.66 10.01
N LEU A 113 -2.14 -14.59 9.91
CA LEU A 113 -2.81 -14.02 8.74
C LEU A 113 -3.37 -12.64 9.06
N VAL A 114 -3.38 -11.78 8.02
CA VAL A 114 -4.04 -10.49 8.05
C VAL A 114 -5.03 -10.44 6.91
N ARG A 115 -6.28 -10.13 7.25
CA ARG A 115 -7.34 -9.78 6.29
C ARG A 115 -7.37 -8.27 6.14
N VAL A 116 -7.46 -7.82 4.90
CA VAL A 116 -7.54 -6.40 4.55
C VAL A 116 -8.85 -6.18 3.83
N ASN A 117 -9.69 -5.27 4.32
CA ASN A 117 -10.81 -4.78 3.54
C ASN A 117 -10.30 -3.72 2.56
N MET A 118 -10.15 -4.09 1.29
CA MET A 118 -9.65 -3.22 0.22
C MET A 118 -10.74 -2.32 -0.39
N GLY A 119 -11.97 -2.39 0.12
CA GLY A 119 -13.12 -1.72 -0.49
C GLY A 119 -13.66 -2.45 -1.73
N ALA A 120 -14.63 -1.83 -2.38
CA ALA A 120 -15.23 -2.37 -3.60
C ALA A 120 -14.40 -1.97 -4.83
N PRO A 121 -14.23 -2.88 -5.81
CA PRO A 121 -13.60 -2.53 -7.08
C PRO A 121 -14.43 -1.51 -7.86
N ILE A 122 -13.73 -0.61 -8.54
CA ILE A 122 -14.31 0.42 -9.41
C ILE A 122 -14.11 0.00 -10.87
N PHE A 123 -15.20 -0.01 -11.64
CA PHE A 123 -15.22 -0.45 -13.04
C PHE A 123 -15.59 0.67 -14.03
N GLU A 124 -15.96 1.85 -13.53
CA GLU A 124 -16.35 2.97 -14.40
C GLU A 124 -15.10 3.65 -14.98
N PRO A 125 -14.98 3.78 -16.33
CA PRO A 125 -13.74 4.23 -16.97
C PRO A 125 -13.21 5.56 -16.43
N GLU A 126 -14.07 6.55 -16.26
CA GLU A 126 -13.71 7.89 -15.77
C GLU A 126 -13.12 7.85 -14.35
N GLN A 127 -13.51 6.86 -13.54
CA GLN A 127 -12.98 6.65 -12.18
C GLN A 127 -11.74 5.74 -12.15
N ILE A 128 -11.40 5.05 -13.26
CA ILE A 128 -10.16 4.27 -13.45
C ILE A 128 -9.06 5.10 -14.16
N PRO A 129 -9.25 6.41 -14.31
CA PRO A 129 -8.65 7.20 -15.40
C PRO A 129 -8.46 6.52 -16.78
N LEU A 130 -9.45 5.75 -17.23
CA LEU A 130 -9.44 5.07 -18.51
C LEU A 130 -10.18 5.87 -19.59
N GLN A 131 -9.50 6.13 -20.71
CA GLN A 131 -10.12 6.73 -21.89
C GLN A 131 -10.98 5.69 -22.64
N ALA A 132 -12.27 5.64 -22.34
CA ALA A 132 -13.25 4.80 -23.02
C ALA A 132 -14.64 5.46 -23.02
N GLU A 133 -15.45 5.18 -24.03
CA GLU A 133 -16.81 5.74 -24.16
C GLU A 133 -17.79 5.20 -23.10
N GLY A 134 -17.48 4.06 -22.49
CA GLY A 134 -18.33 3.46 -21.46
C GLY A 134 -17.73 2.20 -20.85
N ARG A 135 -18.41 1.67 -19.84
CA ARG A 135 -18.01 0.45 -19.14
C ARG A 135 -18.10 -0.77 -20.07
N GLN A 136 -17.03 -1.55 -20.11
CA GLN A 136 -16.93 -2.80 -20.88
C GLN A 136 -16.30 -3.88 -20.00
N ASN A 137 -16.56 -5.15 -20.33
CA ASN A 137 -15.89 -6.27 -19.65
C ASN A 137 -14.42 -6.40 -20.11
N LEU A 138 -14.17 -6.11 -21.38
CA LEU A 138 -12.87 -6.13 -22.02
C LEU A 138 -12.72 -4.90 -22.90
N TYR A 139 -11.55 -4.26 -22.83
CA TYR A 139 -11.16 -3.11 -23.62
C TYR A 139 -10.03 -3.51 -24.56
N LYS A 140 -10.08 -3.04 -25.80
CA LYS A 140 -9.04 -3.30 -26.81
C LYS A 140 -7.99 -2.20 -26.79
N PHE A 141 -6.74 -2.60 -26.62
CA PHE A 141 -5.59 -1.71 -26.69
C PHE A 141 -4.69 -2.11 -27.85
N ASN A 142 -4.26 -1.13 -28.63
CA ASN A 142 -3.18 -1.33 -29.59
C ASN A 142 -1.86 -1.20 -28.84
N VAL A 143 -1.09 -2.28 -28.78
CA VAL A 143 0.25 -2.32 -28.18
C VAL A 143 1.21 -2.76 -29.29
N ASP A 144 2.00 -1.81 -29.77
CA ASP A 144 2.84 -1.98 -30.96
C ASP A 144 2.04 -2.48 -32.19
N SER A 145 2.29 -3.72 -32.64
CA SER A 145 1.60 -4.34 -33.77
C SER A 145 0.41 -5.21 -33.38
N ASP A 146 0.20 -5.45 -32.08
CA ASP A 146 -0.80 -6.38 -31.57
C ASP A 146 -2.01 -5.67 -30.96
N ILE A 147 -3.14 -6.36 -30.97
CA ILE A 147 -4.34 -5.95 -30.23
C ILE A 147 -4.45 -6.84 -29.00
N VAL A 148 -4.43 -6.23 -27.82
CA VAL A 148 -4.64 -6.92 -26.54
C VAL A 148 -5.99 -6.56 -25.94
N GLU A 149 -6.65 -7.53 -25.33
CA GLU A 149 -7.90 -7.34 -24.59
C GLU A 149 -7.60 -7.35 -23.09
N LEU A 150 -7.92 -6.25 -22.40
CA LEU A 150 -7.71 -6.10 -20.97
C LEU A 150 -9.05 -5.92 -20.25
N ALA A 151 -9.22 -6.57 -19.10
CA ALA A 151 -10.21 -6.18 -18.12
C ALA A 151 -9.62 -5.05 -17.24
N CYS A 152 -10.26 -3.89 -17.22
CA CYS A 152 -9.77 -2.73 -16.46
C CYS A 152 -10.55 -2.55 -15.16
N VAL A 153 -9.85 -2.24 -14.07
CA VAL A 153 -10.43 -2.06 -12.74
C VAL A 153 -9.54 -1.13 -11.91
N SER A 154 -10.13 -0.38 -10.97
CA SER A 154 -9.39 0.34 -9.93
C SER A 154 -9.69 -0.25 -8.55
N MET A 155 -8.63 -0.39 -7.74
CA MET A 155 -8.69 -0.75 -6.32
C MET A 155 -8.18 0.41 -5.44
N GLY A 156 -8.28 1.64 -5.95
CA GLY A 156 -7.60 2.84 -5.45
C GLY A 156 -6.63 3.37 -6.50
N ASN A 157 -5.91 2.49 -7.18
CA ASN A 157 -5.03 2.78 -8.32
C ASN A 157 -5.46 1.98 -9.57
N PRO A 158 -5.07 2.39 -10.80
CA PRO A 158 -5.52 1.76 -12.04
C PRO A 158 -4.82 0.42 -12.32
N HIS A 159 -5.59 -0.59 -12.76
CA HIS A 159 -5.10 -1.91 -13.19
C HIS A 159 -5.69 -2.31 -14.55
N GLY A 160 -4.86 -2.91 -15.41
CA GLY A 160 -5.28 -3.62 -16.62
C GLY A 160 -4.88 -5.09 -16.52
N VAL A 161 -5.86 -5.99 -16.61
CA VAL A 161 -5.67 -7.44 -16.45
C VAL A 161 -5.75 -8.12 -17.81
N LEU A 162 -4.64 -8.71 -18.23
CA LEU A 162 -4.55 -9.56 -19.43
C LEU A 162 -4.67 -11.03 -19.02
N GLN A 163 -5.50 -11.79 -19.72
CA GLN A 163 -5.51 -13.25 -19.60
C GLN A 163 -4.40 -13.84 -20.48
N VAL A 164 -3.51 -14.65 -19.87
CA VAL A 164 -2.35 -15.28 -20.52
C VAL A 164 -2.36 -16.81 -20.38
#